data_AF-A0A7V9TGM5-F1
#
_entry.id   AF-A0A7V9TGM5-F1
#
_cell.length_a   1.000
_cell.length_b   1.000
_cell.length_c   1.000
_cell.angle_alpha   90.00
_cell.angle_beta   90.00
_cell.angle_gamma   90.00
#
_symmetry.space_group_name_H-M   'P 1'
#
loop_
_entity.id
_entity.type
_entity.pdbx_description
1 polymer ?
#
loop_
_entity_poly.entity_id
_entity_poly.type
_entity_poly.pdbx_seq_one_letter_code
_entity_poly.pdbx_strand_id
1 'polypeptide(L)'
;MQGYMLLSGMLIVLGACSPAGHSGASPISSPPVQQVIPSYEDTAAFRQAAQATVQEFATRVKELGTDLGAVPTVEVRTTPMLIYFDGAAGKIVAPWWSDFGPEQRALFAHFAGGDDAAGERLFRAFFHRFFVPHEAAHWYQRQTGTREATLYANEQAANRLAVAFWRTQPDGEAFLSEMERMLVGLVQRIPDPTPPGEDPVTYFGANYRTLAQAPMKYGYYQFRFVLEALRERKTLELPTLVRRTAASTP
;
A
#
# COMPACT_ATOMS: atom_id res chain seq x y z
N MET A 1 83.55 -41.12 -8.43
CA MET A 1 82.69 -41.51 -9.56
C MET A 1 81.42 -42.13 -9.00
N GLN A 2 80.28 -41.86 -9.67
CA GLN A 2 78.95 -42.48 -9.58
C GLN A 2 78.81 -43.70 -8.63
N GLY A 3 77.76 -43.86 -7.82
CA GLY A 3 76.41 -43.30 -7.84
C GLY A 3 75.39 -44.42 -7.56
N TYR A 4 74.16 -44.02 -7.18
CA TYR A 4 72.90 -44.79 -7.31
C TYR A 4 72.79 -46.12 -6.51
N MET A 5 71.63 -46.69 -6.17
CA MET A 5 70.22 -46.42 -6.43
C MET A 5 69.35 -47.20 -5.42
N LEU A 6 68.10 -46.78 -5.32
CA LEU A 6 66.92 -47.44 -4.73
C LEU A 6 66.69 -48.90 -5.15
N LEU A 7 66.00 -49.69 -4.31
CA LEU A 7 64.86 -50.54 -4.72
C LEU A 7 64.06 -51.14 -3.54
N SER A 8 62.81 -51.52 -3.84
CA SER A 8 61.88 -52.44 -3.13
C SER A 8 61.09 -51.83 -1.97
N GLY A 9 59.79 -52.07 -1.80
CA GLY A 9 58.81 -52.93 -2.48
C GLY A 9 57.74 -53.38 -1.48
N MET A 10 56.51 -53.61 -1.97
CA MET A 10 55.50 -54.54 -1.42
C MET A 10 54.34 -54.00 -0.53
N LEU A 11 53.14 -54.04 -1.16
CA LEU A 11 51.80 -54.50 -0.73
C LEU A 11 51.04 -53.93 0.51
N ILE A 12 49.95 -53.22 0.18
CA ILE A 12 48.56 -53.16 0.72
C ILE A 12 48.32 -53.04 2.24
N VAL A 13 47.69 -51.91 2.63
CA VAL A 13 46.61 -51.83 3.63
C VAL A 13 45.53 -50.82 3.17
N LEU A 14 44.28 -51.16 3.44
CA LEU A 14 43.01 -50.48 3.17
C LEU A 14 42.93 -49.03 3.71
N GLY A 15 42.26 -48.14 2.97
CA GLY A 15 41.92 -46.79 3.44
C GLY A 15 40.87 -46.08 2.58
N ALA A 16 39.66 -45.97 3.14
CA ALA A 16 38.60 -44.98 2.94
C ALA A 16 38.19 -44.54 1.52
N CYS A 17 36.91 -44.81 1.20
CA CYS A 17 36.16 -44.12 0.16
C CYS A 17 36.00 -42.63 0.49
N SER A 18 36.38 -41.76 -0.45
CA SER A 18 35.86 -40.39 -0.58
C SER A 18 35.20 -40.28 -1.96
N PRO A 19 33.93 -39.85 -2.07
CA PRO A 19 33.35 -39.52 -3.36
C PRO A 19 33.80 -38.12 -3.82
N ALA A 20 33.93 -38.02 -5.13
CA ALA A 20 34.46 -36.89 -5.87
C ALA A 20 33.60 -35.62 -5.76
N GLY A 21 34.28 -34.51 -6.04
CA GLY A 21 33.83 -33.14 -5.83
C GLY A 21 32.53 -32.79 -6.55
N HIS A 22 31.65 -32.12 -5.80
CA HIS A 22 30.53 -31.38 -6.35
C HIS A 22 31.03 -30.02 -6.83
N SER A 23 30.75 -29.72 -8.10
CA SER A 23 30.87 -28.39 -8.68
C SER A 23 30.11 -27.38 -7.83
N GLY A 24 30.84 -26.41 -7.27
CA GLY A 24 30.28 -25.29 -6.55
C GLY A 24 29.51 -24.38 -7.49
N ALA A 25 28.19 -24.54 -7.55
CA ALA A 25 27.31 -23.48 -7.96
C ALA A 25 27.28 -22.44 -6.83
N SER A 26 27.86 -21.27 -7.07
CA SER A 26 27.66 -20.11 -6.20
C SER A 26 26.16 -19.88 -6.01
N PRO A 27 25.65 -19.64 -4.80
CA PRO A 27 24.27 -19.28 -4.62
C PRO A 27 24.03 -18.00 -5.41
N ILE A 28 23.08 -18.05 -6.35
CA ILE A 28 22.53 -16.86 -6.98
C ILE A 28 21.90 -16.07 -5.84
N SER A 29 22.61 -15.04 -5.36
CA SER A 29 22.02 -14.06 -4.46
C SER A 29 20.83 -13.47 -5.18
N SER A 30 19.62 -13.75 -4.68
CA SER A 30 18.42 -13.05 -5.11
C SER A 30 18.71 -11.55 -5.07
N PRO A 31 18.32 -10.77 -6.09
CA PRO A 31 18.44 -9.32 -6.02
C PRO A 31 17.75 -8.83 -4.72
N PRO A 32 18.30 -7.81 -4.04
CA PRO A 32 17.68 -7.28 -2.85
C PRO A 32 16.23 -6.91 -3.18
N VAL A 33 15.28 -7.45 -2.41
CA VAL A 33 13.86 -7.11 -2.53
C VAL A 33 13.79 -5.59 -2.42
N GLN A 34 13.50 -4.93 -3.54
CA GLN A 34 13.40 -3.48 -3.60
C GLN A 34 12.36 -3.06 -2.56
N GLN A 35 12.73 -2.15 -1.65
CA GLN A 35 11.86 -1.75 -0.56
C GLN A 35 10.67 -0.94 -1.11
N VAL A 36 9.56 -1.62 -1.39
CA VAL A 36 8.34 -1.03 -1.99
C VAL A 36 7.53 -0.15 -1.02
N ILE A 37 7.92 -0.08 0.25
CA ILE A 37 7.27 0.80 1.24
C ILE A 37 8.30 1.84 1.68
N PRO A 38 8.11 3.11 1.32
CA PRO A 38 9.08 4.14 1.62
C PRO A 38 9.17 4.39 3.12
N SER A 39 10.36 4.79 3.54
CA SER A 39 10.63 5.40 4.84
C SER A 39 11.04 6.84 4.63
N TYR A 40 10.60 7.73 5.52
CA TYR A 40 10.96 9.13 5.49
C TYR A 40 11.70 9.49 6.77
N GLU A 41 12.75 10.30 6.65
CA GLU A 41 13.55 10.75 7.79
C GLU A 41 12.74 11.65 8.73
N ASP A 42 11.93 12.54 8.14
CA ASP A 42 11.10 13.50 8.87
C ASP A 42 9.77 13.80 8.15
N THR A 43 8.96 14.64 8.78
CA THR A 43 7.66 15.08 8.23
C THR A 43 7.81 15.92 6.96
N ALA A 44 8.95 16.62 6.76
CA ALA A 44 9.17 17.45 5.59
C ALA A 44 9.44 16.59 4.34
N ALA A 45 10.28 15.56 4.46
CA ALA A 45 10.55 14.58 3.42
C ALA A 45 9.27 13.82 3.03
N PHE A 46 8.48 13.38 4.01
CA PHE A 46 7.19 12.76 3.73
C PHE A 46 6.23 13.73 3.02
N ARG A 47 6.07 14.96 3.54
CA ARG A 47 5.20 15.96 2.91
C ARG A 47 5.59 16.21 1.46
N GLN A 48 6.88 16.31 1.16
CA GLN A 48 7.39 16.51 -0.20
C GLN A 48 7.04 15.33 -1.11
N ALA A 49 7.26 14.09 -0.65
CA ALA A 49 6.96 12.89 -1.44
C ALA A 49 5.44 12.72 -1.66
N ALA A 50 4.64 12.96 -0.63
CA ALA A 50 3.18 12.94 -0.74
C ALA A 50 2.69 14.03 -1.71
N GLN A 51 3.23 15.25 -1.62
CA GLN A 51 2.89 16.34 -2.54
C GLN A 51 3.24 15.99 -3.99
N ALA A 52 4.40 15.37 -4.23
CA ALA A 52 4.79 14.91 -5.57
C ALA A 52 3.81 13.86 -6.11
N THR A 53 3.36 12.92 -5.27
CA THR A 53 2.35 11.92 -5.64
C THR A 53 1.02 12.57 -6.05
N VAL A 54 0.56 13.58 -5.29
CA VAL A 54 -0.67 14.33 -5.59
C VAL A 54 -0.53 15.13 -6.91
N GLN A 55 0.63 15.76 -7.13
CA GLN A 55 0.91 16.48 -8.39
C GLN A 55 0.97 15.54 -9.59
N GLU A 56 1.57 14.36 -9.42
CA GLU A 56 1.62 13.36 -10.49
C GLU A 56 0.22 12.85 -10.81
N PHE A 57 -0.59 12.52 -9.81
CA PHE A 57 -1.99 12.14 -10.00
C PHE A 57 -2.75 13.20 -10.80
N ALA A 58 -2.66 14.47 -10.39
CA ALA A 58 -3.29 15.58 -11.09
C ALA A 58 -2.78 15.74 -12.54
N THR A 59 -1.47 15.56 -12.76
CA THR A 59 -0.86 15.59 -14.09
C THR A 59 -1.43 14.49 -14.99
N ARG A 60 -1.55 13.25 -14.49
CA ARG A 60 -2.15 12.14 -15.25
C ARG A 60 -3.61 12.42 -15.61
N VAL A 61 -4.39 12.95 -14.67
CA VAL A 61 -5.78 13.34 -14.94
C VAL A 61 -5.86 14.43 -16.02
N LYS A 62 -4.96 15.42 -15.96
CA LYS A 62 -4.88 16.49 -16.96
C LYS A 62 -4.48 15.98 -18.34
N GLU A 63 -3.50 15.07 -18.43
CA GLU A 63 -3.11 14.39 -19.67
C GLU A 63 -4.28 13.60 -20.30
N LEU A 64 -5.23 13.16 -19.48
CA LEU A 64 -6.45 12.47 -19.93
C LEU A 64 -7.57 13.44 -20.36
N GLY A 65 -7.29 14.74 -20.39
CA GLY A 65 -8.19 15.77 -20.92
C GLY A 65 -9.05 16.47 -19.86
N THR A 66 -8.76 16.28 -18.58
CA THR A 66 -9.52 16.90 -17.48
C THR A 66 -8.63 17.85 -16.68
N ASP A 67 -8.72 19.16 -16.94
CA ASP A 67 -8.05 20.17 -16.11
C ASP A 67 -8.94 20.56 -14.93
N LEU A 68 -8.48 20.25 -13.71
CA LEU A 68 -9.22 20.46 -12.47
C LEU A 68 -8.80 21.73 -11.71
N GLY A 69 -7.89 22.53 -12.29
CA GLY A 69 -7.39 23.74 -11.66
C GLY A 69 -6.44 23.47 -10.50
N ALA A 70 -6.70 24.11 -9.34
CA ALA A 70 -5.78 24.09 -8.22
C ALA A 70 -5.66 22.69 -7.59
N VAL A 71 -4.44 22.16 -7.64
CA VAL A 71 -4.04 20.88 -7.03
C VAL A 71 -3.96 21.05 -5.50
N PRO A 72 -4.49 20.10 -4.70
CA PRO A 72 -4.47 20.24 -3.25
C PRO A 72 -3.04 20.17 -2.71
N THR A 73 -2.82 20.88 -1.60
CA THR A 73 -1.55 20.83 -0.88
C THR A 73 -1.56 19.74 0.19
N VAL A 74 -0.40 19.17 0.51
CA VAL A 74 -0.28 18.18 1.60
C VAL A 74 0.15 18.85 2.90
N GLU A 75 -0.60 18.57 3.97
CA GLU A 75 -0.30 18.96 5.34
C GLU A 75 -0.03 17.70 6.17
N VAL A 76 1.10 17.66 6.89
CA VAL A 76 1.39 16.57 7.82
C VAL A 76 0.92 16.99 9.20
N ARG A 77 -0.18 16.37 9.65
CA ARG A 77 -0.78 16.60 10.96
C ARG A 77 -1.57 15.37 11.38
N THR A 78 -1.26 14.85 12.54
CA THR A 78 -1.97 13.70 13.10
C THR A 78 -3.29 14.15 13.72
N THR A 79 -4.39 13.53 13.28
CA THR A 79 -5.76 13.84 13.75
C THR A 79 -6.51 12.54 14.04
N PRO A 80 -7.64 12.58 14.77
CA PRO A 80 -8.49 11.40 14.95
C PRO A 80 -9.02 10.79 13.64
N MET A 81 -9.14 11.58 12.57
CA MET A 81 -9.56 11.10 11.24
C MET A 81 -8.42 10.44 10.45
N LEU A 82 -7.19 10.49 10.98
CA LEU A 82 -5.96 10.02 10.33
C LEU A 82 -5.66 10.78 9.04
N ILE A 83 -6.13 10.29 7.88
CA ILE A 83 -5.92 10.89 6.56
C ILE A 83 -7.26 11.30 5.95
N TYR A 84 -7.31 12.49 5.34
CA TYR A 84 -8.52 12.99 4.67
C TYR A 84 -8.22 14.18 3.75
N PHE A 85 -9.08 14.38 2.75
CA PHE A 85 -9.15 15.58 1.94
C PHE A 85 -10.08 16.63 2.56
N ASP A 86 -9.50 17.74 3.04
CA ASP A 86 -10.21 18.96 3.40
C ASP A 86 -10.45 19.80 2.15
N GLY A 87 -11.61 19.61 1.54
CA GLY A 87 -11.95 20.38 0.35
C GLY A 87 -12.37 21.83 0.62
N ALA A 88 -12.55 22.27 1.86
CA ALA A 88 -12.73 23.69 2.16
C ALA A 88 -11.37 24.42 2.16
N ALA A 89 -10.35 23.80 2.71
CA ALA A 89 -8.99 24.33 2.72
C ALA A 89 -8.17 23.97 1.45
N GLY A 90 -8.63 23.03 0.63
CA GLY A 90 -7.87 22.52 -0.51
C GLY A 90 -6.63 21.72 -0.07
N LYS A 91 -6.77 20.91 0.97
CA LYS A 91 -5.64 20.21 1.61
C LYS A 91 -5.90 18.71 1.75
N ILE A 92 -4.85 17.92 1.57
CA ILE A 92 -4.79 16.53 2.03
C ILE A 92 -4.03 16.54 3.35
N VAL A 93 -4.69 16.13 4.42
CA VAL A 93 -4.09 16.04 5.76
C VAL A 93 -3.67 14.60 5.98
N ALA A 94 -2.40 14.36 6.28
CA ALA A 94 -1.85 13.01 6.49
C ALA A 94 -1.16 12.88 7.86
N PRO A 95 -1.28 11.73 8.55
CA PRO A 95 -0.73 11.53 9.88
C PRO A 95 0.77 11.21 9.85
N TRP A 96 1.44 11.37 11.00
CA TRP A 96 2.84 11.00 11.21
C TRP A 96 2.97 9.92 12.28
N TRP A 97 3.75 8.87 12.00
CA TRP A 97 3.85 7.70 12.89
C TRP A 97 4.34 8.06 14.30
N SER A 98 5.35 8.94 14.39
CA SER A 98 5.95 9.32 15.67
C SER A 98 5.03 10.14 16.57
N ASP A 99 3.91 10.65 16.06
CA ASP A 99 2.92 11.37 16.85
C ASP A 99 1.99 10.41 17.63
N PHE A 100 2.00 9.12 17.29
CA PHE A 100 1.14 8.14 17.95
C PHE A 100 1.70 7.68 19.30
N GLY A 101 0.81 7.66 20.29
CA GLY A 101 1.09 7.09 21.59
C GLY A 101 1.19 5.55 21.56
N PRO A 102 1.65 4.93 22.65
CA PRO A 102 1.85 3.48 22.72
C PRO A 102 0.60 2.65 22.38
N GLU A 103 -0.59 3.09 22.80
CA GLU A 103 -1.85 2.37 22.52
C GLU A 103 -2.19 2.32 21.02
N GLN A 104 -2.03 3.44 20.31
CA GLN A 104 -2.28 3.52 18.88
C GLN A 104 -1.25 2.70 18.08
N ARG A 105 0.02 2.73 18.50
CA ARG A 105 1.07 1.92 17.88
C ARG A 105 0.85 0.42 18.11
N ALA A 106 0.48 0.03 19.33
CA ALA A 106 0.11 -1.34 19.65
C ALA A 106 -1.08 -1.83 18.83
N LEU A 107 -2.03 -0.95 18.54
CA LEU A 107 -3.14 -1.26 17.66
C LEU A 107 -2.68 -1.56 16.23
N PHE A 108 -1.83 -0.72 15.65
CA PHE A 108 -1.25 -0.98 14.32
C PHE A 108 -0.40 -2.24 14.30
N ALA A 109 0.37 -2.52 15.36
CA ALA A 109 1.11 -3.76 15.53
C ALA A 109 0.17 -4.98 15.54
N HIS A 110 -0.95 -4.89 16.26
CA HIS A 110 -2.00 -5.91 16.27
C HIS A 110 -2.61 -6.11 14.88
N PHE A 111 -2.87 -5.03 14.13
CA PHE A 111 -3.32 -5.10 12.73
C PHE A 111 -2.28 -5.66 11.78
N ALA A 112 -1.00 -5.44 12.03
CA ALA A 112 0.09 -6.00 11.24
C ALA A 112 0.38 -7.46 11.59
N GLY A 113 0.05 -7.89 12.81
CA GLY A 113 0.17 -9.27 13.28
C GLY A 113 1.57 -9.54 13.79
N GLY A 114 2.19 -8.51 14.36
CA GLY A 114 3.58 -8.51 14.76
C GLY A 114 3.85 -7.43 15.79
N ASP A 115 5.07 -6.91 15.73
CA ASP A 115 5.57 -5.89 16.64
C ASP A 115 5.31 -4.47 16.13
N ASP A 116 5.85 -3.50 16.85
CA ASP A 116 5.78 -2.09 16.53
C ASP A 116 6.36 -1.77 15.13
N ALA A 117 7.42 -2.45 14.71
CA ALA A 117 8.01 -2.28 13.39
C ALA A 117 7.08 -2.80 12.28
N ALA A 118 6.39 -3.92 12.50
CA ALA A 118 5.35 -4.41 11.60
C ALA A 118 4.17 -3.42 11.54
N GLY A 119 3.78 -2.83 12.68
CA GLY A 119 2.76 -1.79 12.77
C GLY A 119 3.13 -0.52 11.99
N GLU A 120 4.35 -0.04 12.15
CA GLU A 120 4.87 1.12 11.41
C GLU A 120 4.90 0.85 9.90
N ARG A 121 5.34 -0.34 9.51
CA ARG A 121 5.37 -0.76 8.10
C ARG A 121 3.98 -0.78 7.48
N LEU A 122 2.99 -1.33 8.19
CA LEU A 122 1.58 -1.29 7.78
C LEU A 122 1.13 0.17 7.65
N PHE A 123 1.34 0.98 8.68
CA PHE A 123 0.97 2.39 8.68
C PHE A 123 1.54 3.16 7.49
N ARG A 124 2.84 3.02 7.21
CA ARG A 124 3.49 3.69 6.08
C ARG A 124 2.93 3.24 4.74
N ALA A 125 2.67 1.94 4.56
CA ALA A 125 2.09 1.42 3.34
C ALA A 125 0.71 2.04 3.04
N PHE A 126 -0.14 2.19 4.07
CA PHE A 126 -1.47 2.77 3.92
C PHE A 126 -1.45 4.30 3.92
N PHE A 127 -1.02 4.93 5.01
CA PHE A 127 -1.19 6.36 5.23
C PHE A 127 -0.13 7.23 4.58
N HIS A 128 1.08 6.70 4.35
CA HIS A 128 2.14 7.46 3.69
C HIS A 128 2.26 7.17 2.19
N ARG A 129 1.59 6.13 1.70
CA ARG A 129 1.68 5.75 0.29
C ARG A 129 0.32 5.53 -0.37
N PHE A 130 -0.47 4.55 0.06
CA PHE A 130 -1.71 4.19 -0.63
C PHE A 130 -2.79 5.28 -0.57
N PHE A 131 -3.04 5.84 0.61
CA PHE A 131 -4.14 6.77 0.82
C PHE A 131 -3.86 8.19 0.29
N VAL A 132 -2.61 8.53 -0.03
CA VAL A 132 -2.30 9.84 -0.64
C VAL A 132 -3.02 10.03 -2.00
N PRO A 133 -2.89 9.13 -2.99
CA PRO A 133 -3.68 9.22 -4.22
C PRO A 133 -5.17 8.90 -4.03
N HIS A 134 -5.57 8.20 -2.96
CA HIS A 134 -6.98 8.04 -2.59
C HIS A 134 -7.61 9.40 -2.24
N GLU A 135 -6.96 10.20 -1.40
CA GLU A 135 -7.46 11.55 -1.09
C GLU A 135 -7.40 12.49 -2.31
N ALA A 136 -6.41 12.31 -3.19
CA ALA A 136 -6.39 12.99 -4.48
C ALA A 136 -7.58 12.56 -5.37
N ALA A 137 -8.04 11.32 -5.28
CA ALA A 137 -9.24 10.86 -5.96
C ALA A 137 -10.52 11.52 -5.40
N HIS A 138 -10.60 11.80 -4.09
CA HIS A 138 -11.69 12.60 -3.52
C HIS A 138 -11.67 14.06 -4.00
N TRP A 139 -10.47 14.65 -4.13
CA TRP A 139 -10.34 15.94 -4.80
C TRP A 139 -10.86 15.88 -6.24
N TYR A 140 -10.45 14.87 -7.02
CA TYR A 140 -10.93 14.65 -8.38
C TYR A 140 -12.47 14.53 -8.47
N GLN A 141 -13.07 13.70 -7.61
CA GLN A 141 -14.53 13.54 -7.51
C GLN A 141 -15.21 14.87 -7.23
N ARG A 142 -14.68 15.66 -6.30
CA ARG A 142 -15.21 16.98 -5.96
C ARG A 142 -15.13 17.96 -7.14
N GLN A 143 -13.99 18.04 -7.82
CA GLN A 143 -13.80 19.01 -8.91
C GLN A 143 -14.61 18.67 -10.16
N THR A 144 -14.84 17.39 -10.43
CA THR A 144 -15.65 16.93 -11.55
C THR A 144 -17.15 16.86 -11.23
N GLY A 145 -17.54 17.11 -9.97
CA GLY A 145 -18.91 16.93 -9.52
C GLY A 145 -19.37 15.47 -9.54
N THR A 146 -18.45 14.53 -9.67
CA THR A 146 -18.78 13.12 -9.81
C THR A 146 -18.85 12.46 -8.46
N ARG A 147 -20.05 11.96 -8.18
CA ARG A 147 -20.38 11.33 -6.93
C ARG A 147 -21.19 10.09 -7.23
N GLU A 148 -20.77 8.99 -6.65
CA GLU A 148 -21.52 7.75 -6.75
C GLU A 148 -22.81 7.83 -5.93
N ALA A 149 -23.77 6.95 -6.26
CA ALA A 149 -25.10 6.95 -5.64
C ALA A 149 -25.08 6.75 -4.12
N THR A 150 -24.02 6.13 -3.58
CA THR A 150 -23.85 5.87 -2.15
C THR A 150 -22.46 6.27 -1.67
N LEU A 151 -22.32 6.55 -0.37
CA LEU A 151 -21.00 6.80 0.23
C LEU A 151 -20.08 5.60 0.05
N TYR A 152 -20.58 4.37 0.22
CA TYR A 152 -19.83 3.14 -0.04
C TYR A 152 -19.24 3.13 -1.45
N ALA A 153 -20.08 3.36 -2.47
CA ALA A 153 -19.63 3.35 -3.86
C ALA A 153 -18.63 4.48 -4.12
N ASN A 154 -18.79 5.64 -3.47
CA ASN A 154 -17.89 6.77 -3.62
C ASN A 154 -16.48 6.48 -3.06
N GLU A 155 -16.40 5.85 -1.89
CA GLU A 155 -15.17 5.36 -1.29
C GLU A 155 -14.53 4.26 -2.17
N GLN A 156 -15.33 3.33 -2.70
CA GLN A 156 -14.84 2.29 -3.60
C GLN A 156 -14.27 2.88 -4.90
N ALA A 157 -14.91 3.93 -5.45
CA ALA A 157 -14.41 4.62 -6.63
C ALA A 157 -13.07 5.33 -6.37
N ALA A 158 -12.89 5.95 -5.20
CA ALA A 158 -11.63 6.55 -4.79
C ALA A 158 -10.51 5.49 -4.66
N ASN A 159 -10.81 4.35 -4.04
CA ASN A 159 -9.89 3.21 -3.95
C ASN A 159 -9.51 2.64 -5.32
N ARG A 160 -10.48 2.50 -6.25
CA ARG A 160 -10.22 2.07 -7.63
C ARG A 160 -9.29 3.03 -8.37
N LEU A 161 -9.50 4.33 -8.24
CA LEU A 161 -8.64 5.35 -8.82
C LEU A 161 -7.21 5.29 -8.24
N ALA A 162 -7.07 5.13 -6.93
CA ALA A 162 -5.77 4.98 -6.28
C ALA A 162 -5.01 3.73 -6.77
N VAL A 163 -5.70 2.58 -6.88
CA VAL A 163 -5.12 1.35 -7.44
C VAL A 163 -4.73 1.55 -8.90
N ALA A 164 -5.62 2.13 -9.72
CA ALA A 164 -5.34 2.39 -11.13
C ALA A 164 -4.16 3.36 -11.32
N PHE A 165 -4.03 4.37 -10.47
CA PHE A 165 -2.88 5.27 -10.45
C PHE A 165 -1.60 4.51 -10.11
N TRP A 166 -1.58 3.71 -9.05
CA TRP A 166 -0.38 2.94 -8.71
C TRP A 166 0.01 1.96 -9.81
N ARG A 167 -0.95 1.39 -10.56
CA ARG A 167 -0.63 0.55 -11.72
C ARG A 167 0.12 1.27 -12.84
N THR A 168 0.08 2.61 -12.90
CA THR A 168 0.89 3.37 -13.87
C THR A 168 2.32 3.64 -13.40
N GLN A 169 2.66 3.26 -12.16
CA GLN A 169 3.95 3.55 -11.55
C GLN A 169 4.95 2.40 -11.76
N PRO A 170 6.27 2.69 -11.91
CA PRO A 170 7.27 1.66 -12.16
C PRO A 170 7.34 0.54 -11.10
N ASP A 171 7.20 0.88 -9.82
CA ASP A 171 7.17 -0.08 -8.70
C ASP A 171 5.74 -0.42 -8.24
N GLY A 172 4.75 0.01 -9.01
CA GLY A 172 3.32 -0.05 -8.70
C GLY A 172 2.81 -1.45 -8.41
N GLU A 173 3.02 -2.39 -9.33
CA GLU A 173 2.50 -3.76 -9.16
C GLU A 173 3.15 -4.47 -7.96
N ALA A 174 4.43 -4.20 -7.70
CA ALA A 174 5.13 -4.76 -6.54
C ALA A 174 4.56 -4.18 -5.23
N PHE A 175 4.30 -2.86 -5.18
CA PHE A 175 3.63 -2.22 -4.06
C PHE A 175 2.19 -2.74 -3.84
N LEU A 176 1.38 -2.83 -4.90
CA LEU A 176 0.00 -3.31 -4.83
C LEU A 176 -0.09 -4.79 -4.39
N SER A 177 0.81 -5.64 -4.89
CA SER A 177 0.90 -7.04 -4.47
C SER A 177 1.27 -7.17 -2.99
N GLU A 178 2.18 -6.32 -2.52
CA GLU A 178 2.56 -6.27 -1.11
C GLU A 178 1.41 -5.78 -0.22
N MET A 179 0.65 -4.78 -0.67
CA MET A 179 -0.57 -4.30 -0.01
C MET A 179 -1.63 -5.41 0.10
N GLU A 180 -1.88 -6.15 -0.98
CA GLU A 180 -2.84 -7.28 -0.99
C GLU A 180 -2.43 -8.34 0.04
N ARG A 181 -1.15 -8.70 0.09
CA ARG A 181 -0.61 -9.65 1.07
C ARG A 181 -0.84 -9.18 2.51
N MET A 182 -0.60 -7.91 2.80
CA MET A 182 -0.86 -7.34 4.14
C MET A 182 -2.35 -7.37 4.49
N LEU A 183 -3.22 -7.02 3.54
CA LEU A 183 -4.67 -6.93 3.76
C LEU A 183 -5.32 -8.27 4.02
N VAL A 184 -4.94 -9.32 3.27
CA VAL A 184 -5.52 -10.65 3.48
C VAL A 184 -5.37 -11.10 4.93
N GLY A 185 -4.20 -10.88 5.54
CA GLY A 185 -3.99 -11.20 6.95
C GLY A 185 -4.72 -10.24 7.90
N LEU A 186 -4.78 -8.95 7.56
CA LEU A 186 -5.41 -7.92 8.39
C LEU A 186 -6.92 -8.11 8.49
N VAL A 187 -7.63 -8.30 7.36
CA VAL A 187 -9.10 -8.41 7.36
C VAL A 187 -9.60 -9.66 8.08
N GLN A 188 -8.75 -10.66 8.26
CA GLN A 188 -9.06 -11.86 9.06
C GLN A 188 -8.94 -11.62 10.57
N ARG A 189 -8.22 -10.57 11.00
CA ARG A 189 -7.93 -10.27 12.41
C ARG A 189 -8.80 -9.16 12.98
N ILE A 190 -9.34 -8.29 12.13
CA ILE A 190 -10.26 -7.23 12.55
C ILE A 190 -11.70 -7.75 12.48
N PRO A 191 -12.47 -7.69 13.58
CA PRO A 191 -13.88 -8.08 13.56
C PRO A 191 -14.69 -7.24 12.57
N ASP A 192 -15.58 -7.89 11.81
CA ASP A 192 -16.56 -7.20 10.97
C ASP A 192 -17.54 -6.42 11.88
N PRO A 193 -17.63 -5.08 11.77
CA PRO A 193 -18.54 -4.27 12.55
C PRO A 193 -19.98 -4.31 12.03
N THR A 194 -20.25 -4.98 10.90
CA THR A 194 -21.59 -5.21 10.34
C THR A 194 -22.31 -6.26 11.20
N PRO A 195 -23.51 -5.97 11.72
CA PRO A 195 -24.29 -6.96 12.46
C PRO A 195 -24.60 -8.21 11.62
N PRO A 196 -24.68 -9.41 12.23
CA PRO A 196 -25.04 -10.63 11.51
C PRO A 196 -26.37 -10.50 10.77
N GLY A 197 -26.38 -10.82 9.48
CA GLY A 197 -27.57 -10.76 8.63
C GLY A 197 -27.84 -9.40 7.99
N GLU A 198 -27.08 -8.36 8.33
CA GLU A 198 -27.15 -7.07 7.66
C GLU A 198 -26.26 -7.02 6.41
N ASP A 199 -26.70 -6.25 5.41
CA ASP A 199 -25.91 -5.97 4.23
C ASP A 199 -24.83 -4.91 4.55
N PRO A 200 -23.53 -5.19 4.34
CA PRO A 200 -22.44 -4.27 4.71
C PRO A 200 -22.50 -2.92 3.99
N VAL A 201 -23.02 -2.86 2.76
CA VAL A 201 -23.14 -1.61 2.00
C VAL A 201 -24.19 -0.71 2.64
N THR A 202 -25.34 -1.30 2.96
CA THR A 202 -26.48 -0.64 3.61
C THR A 202 -26.09 -0.15 5.00
N TYR A 203 -25.45 -1.01 5.81
CA TYR A 203 -25.03 -0.66 7.15
C TYR A 203 -23.98 0.45 7.16
N PHE A 204 -22.96 0.37 6.29
CA PHE A 204 -21.95 1.42 6.17
C PHE A 204 -22.59 2.78 5.83
N GLY A 205 -23.48 2.80 4.83
CA GLY A 205 -24.18 4.00 4.43
C GLY A 205 -25.04 4.61 5.55
N ALA A 206 -25.81 3.78 6.25
CA ALA A 206 -26.67 4.22 7.36
C ALA A 206 -25.88 4.70 8.59
N ASN A 207 -24.71 4.13 8.84
CA ASN A 207 -23.92 4.37 10.06
C ASN A 207 -22.66 5.18 9.84
N TYR A 208 -22.47 5.78 8.65
CA TYR A 208 -21.22 6.42 8.25
C TYR A 208 -20.65 7.39 9.30
N ARG A 209 -21.48 8.31 9.83
CA ARG A 209 -21.02 9.30 10.83
C ARG A 209 -20.55 8.65 12.12
N THR A 210 -21.26 7.62 12.58
CA THR A 210 -20.90 6.85 13.79
C THR A 210 -19.64 6.05 13.56
N LEU A 211 -19.52 5.41 12.39
CA LEU A 211 -18.33 4.66 11.99
C LEU A 211 -17.11 5.58 11.92
N ALA A 212 -17.22 6.75 11.28
CA ALA A 212 -16.14 7.73 11.16
C ALA A 212 -15.61 8.24 12.52
N GLN A 213 -16.40 8.15 13.59
CA GLN A 213 -15.99 8.47 14.96
C GLN A 213 -15.37 7.28 15.71
N ALA A 214 -15.41 6.09 15.12
CA ALA A 214 -14.86 4.85 15.66
C ALA A 214 -13.77 4.30 14.71
N PRO A 215 -12.51 4.77 14.82
CA PRO A 215 -11.43 4.47 13.86
C PRO A 215 -11.24 2.98 13.57
N MET A 216 -11.46 2.13 14.57
CA MET A 216 -11.43 0.67 14.43
C MET A 216 -12.46 0.13 13.43
N LYS A 217 -13.71 0.58 13.58
CA LYS A 217 -14.83 0.10 12.76
C LYS A 217 -14.77 0.71 11.36
N TYR A 218 -14.40 1.99 11.28
CA TYR A 218 -14.18 2.64 9.98
C TYR A 218 -13.00 2.02 9.23
N GLY A 219 -11.90 1.75 9.94
CA GLY A 219 -10.72 1.11 9.39
C GLY A 219 -11.04 -0.23 8.75
N TYR A 220 -11.90 -1.07 9.36
CA TYR A 220 -12.34 -2.32 8.75
C TYR A 220 -12.92 -2.12 7.34
N TYR A 221 -13.85 -1.18 7.18
CA TYR A 221 -14.46 -0.90 5.88
C TYR A 221 -13.44 -0.35 4.89
N GLN A 222 -12.58 0.58 5.33
CA GLN A 222 -11.52 1.13 4.48
C GLN A 222 -10.60 0.02 3.96
N PHE A 223 -10.10 -0.85 4.83
CA PHE A 223 -9.26 -1.98 4.43
C PHE A 223 -9.99 -2.98 3.51
N ARG A 224 -11.30 -3.19 3.74
CA ARG A 224 -12.13 -4.00 2.86
C ARG A 224 -12.26 -3.38 1.46
N PHE A 225 -12.50 -2.08 1.35
CA PHE A 225 -12.59 -1.38 0.05
C PHE A 225 -11.29 -1.46 -0.74
N VAL A 226 -10.16 -1.28 -0.05
CA VAL A 226 -8.83 -1.43 -0.65
C VAL A 226 -8.64 -2.85 -1.16
N LEU A 227 -8.97 -3.87 -0.35
CA LEU A 227 -8.84 -5.27 -0.76
C LEU A 227 -9.73 -5.62 -1.95
N GLU A 228 -10.97 -5.11 -1.98
CA GLU A 228 -11.88 -5.25 -3.13
C GLU A 228 -11.26 -4.63 -4.39
N ALA A 229 -10.72 -3.40 -4.30
CA ALA A 229 -10.07 -2.71 -5.42
C ALA A 229 -8.79 -3.41 -5.90
N LEU A 230 -8.01 -4.00 -4.98
CA LEU A 230 -6.81 -4.76 -5.31
C LEU A 230 -7.14 -6.06 -6.07
N ARG A 231 -8.23 -6.74 -5.71
CA ARG A 231 -8.63 -8.00 -6.37
C ARG A 231 -9.09 -7.80 -7.81
N GLU A 232 -9.70 -6.66 -8.10
CA GLU A 232 -10.10 -6.28 -9.46
C GLU A 232 -9.01 -5.49 -10.21
N ARG A 233 -7.81 -5.28 -9.61
CA ARG A 233 -6.80 -4.34 -10.12
C ARG A 233 -6.44 -4.55 -11.58
N LYS A 234 -6.42 -5.78 -12.07
CA LYS A 234 -6.06 -6.13 -13.46
C LYS A 234 -7.02 -5.55 -14.51
N THR A 235 -8.23 -5.15 -14.11
CA THR A 235 -9.23 -4.52 -14.99
C THR A 235 -9.35 -3.01 -14.76
N LEU A 236 -8.62 -2.44 -13.80
CA LEU A 236 -8.72 -1.03 -13.42
C LEU A 236 -7.75 -0.16 -14.22
N GLU A 237 -8.21 0.42 -15.32
CA GLU A 237 -7.41 1.31 -16.15
C GLU A 237 -7.71 2.78 -15.80
N LEU A 238 -6.68 3.55 -15.44
CA LEU A 238 -6.82 4.96 -15.06
C LEU A 238 -7.54 5.79 -16.15
N PRO A 239 -7.22 5.66 -17.46
CA PRO A 239 -7.94 6.36 -18.52
C PRO A 239 -9.44 6.06 -18.54
N THR A 240 -9.84 4.81 -18.30
CA THR A 240 -11.25 4.39 -18.28
C THR A 240 -12.00 5.01 -17.12
N LEU A 241 -11.40 4.97 -15.92
CA LEU A 241 -12.00 5.53 -14.71
C LEU A 241 -12.14 7.06 -14.78
N VAL A 242 -11.16 7.76 -15.34
CA VAL A 242 -11.21 9.22 -15.50
C VAL A 242 -12.21 9.64 -16.59
N ARG A 243 -12.32 8.90 -17.71
CA ARG A 243 -13.20 9.28 -18.83
C ARG A 243 -14.66 8.93 -18.62
N ARG A 244 -14.98 7.80 -17.96
CA ARG A 244 -16.37 7.43 -17.63
C ARG A 244 -17.09 8.54 -16.86
N THR A 245 -16.30 9.21 -16.03
CA THR A 245 -16.69 10.30 -15.16
C THR A 245 -16.98 11.59 -15.95
N ALA A 246 -16.14 11.93 -16.93
CA ALA A 246 -16.36 13.11 -17.79
C ALA A 246 -17.59 13.01 -18.71
N ALA A 247 -18.00 11.80 -19.09
CA ALA A 247 -19.16 11.56 -19.95
C ALA A 247 -20.52 11.60 -19.22
N SER A 248 -20.50 11.75 -17.89
CA SER A 248 -21.71 11.73 -17.05
C SER A 248 -22.15 13.13 -16.58
N THR A 249 -21.53 14.20 -17.10
CA THR A 249 -21.93 15.58 -16.86
C THR A 249 -23.17 15.90 -17.71
N PRO A 250 -24.35 16.18 -17.10
CA PRO A 250 -25.52 16.66 -17.84
C PRO A 250 -25.31 18.06 -18.42
#